data_AF-A0A8S3X523-F1
#
_entry.id   AF-A0A8S3X523-F1
#
_cell.length_a   1.000
_cell.length_b   1.000
_cell.length_c   1.000
_cell.angle_alpha   90.00
_cell.angle_beta   90.00
_cell.angle_gamma   90.00
#
_symmetry.space_group_name_H-M   'P 1'
#
loop_
_entity.id
_entity.type
_entity.pdbx_description
1 polymer ?
#
loop_
_entity_poly.entity_id
_entity_poly.type
_entity_poly.pdbx_seq_one_letter_code
_entity_poly.pdbx_strand_id
1 'polypeptide(L)'
;MFRPWEISNSASTSDENSVQRRKRHLSSDSQDIVLSVYNKLLKRMGDKGVIKETSELTNVPIRTVCRIVSAGSNHLPRKRTKISYKRIDNFTEEHVRRTIYNFYLNNEIPTLRKIYQSLMRSEAGFEYSETTLWRLLKKLGFKYGKSDERRTVMESPRLLLLREKFINEIR
;
A
#
# COMPACT_ATOMS: atom_id res chain seq x y z
N MET A 1 69.66 7.62 -1.87
CA MET A 1 68.53 6.69 -2.15
C MET A 1 67.43 7.49 -2.84
N PHE A 2 67.23 7.26 -4.13
CA PHE A 2 66.16 7.87 -4.93
C PHE A 2 64.81 7.24 -4.57
N ARG A 3 63.74 8.03 -4.37
CA ARG A 3 62.37 7.55 -4.11
C ARG A 3 61.54 7.61 -5.42
N PRO A 4 61.16 6.46 -6.01
CA PRO A 4 60.54 6.36 -7.35
C PRO A 4 59.14 6.95 -7.60
N TRP A 5 58.65 7.95 -6.85
CA TRP A 5 57.32 8.55 -7.11
C TRP A 5 57.33 10.06 -7.31
N GLU A 6 58.50 10.70 -7.40
CA GLU A 6 58.59 12.06 -7.92
C GLU A 6 58.61 12.05 -9.45
N ILE A 7 57.44 11.84 -10.05
CA ILE A 7 57.18 12.22 -11.44
C ILE A 7 55.96 13.15 -11.44
N SER A 8 56.29 14.44 -11.49
CA SER A 8 55.56 15.55 -12.11
C SER A 8 54.05 15.40 -12.34
N ASN A 9 53.31 16.29 -11.67
CA ASN A 9 51.99 16.78 -12.07
C ASN A 9 51.92 17.04 -13.59
N SER A 10 51.03 16.31 -14.27
CA SER A 10 50.39 16.78 -15.50
C SER A 10 48.89 16.88 -15.24
N ALA A 11 48.37 18.10 -15.28
CA ALA A 11 46.98 18.43 -15.09
C ALA A 11 46.07 17.68 -16.07
N SER A 12 45.12 16.91 -15.54
CA SER A 12 43.88 16.55 -16.21
C SER A 12 42.72 17.02 -15.34
N THR A 13 42.40 18.30 -15.47
CA THR A 13 41.12 18.89 -15.08
C THR A 13 40.00 18.24 -15.90
N SER A 14 39.25 17.32 -15.29
CA SER A 14 37.86 17.04 -15.65
C SER A 14 37.12 16.21 -14.61
N ASP A 15 37.37 16.48 -13.33
CA ASP A 15 36.48 16.07 -12.23
C ASP A 15 35.57 17.24 -11.85
N GLU A 16 34.69 17.65 -12.76
CA GLU A 16 33.51 18.44 -12.39
C GLU A 16 32.29 18.05 -13.25
N ASN A 17 31.32 17.41 -12.57
CA ASN A 17 29.89 17.30 -12.89
C ASN A 17 29.31 15.88 -12.81
N SER A 18 29.57 15.15 -11.74
CA SER A 18 28.65 14.10 -11.28
C SER A 18 27.55 14.67 -10.37
N VAL A 19 26.91 15.77 -10.77
CA VAL A 19 25.67 16.21 -10.11
C VAL A 19 24.64 15.14 -10.42
N GLN A 20 24.23 14.38 -9.39
CA GLN A 20 23.15 13.39 -9.48
C GLN A 20 21.97 14.02 -10.22
N ARG A 21 21.79 13.63 -11.50
CA ARG A 21 20.72 14.19 -12.33
C ARG A 21 19.39 13.79 -11.68
N ARG A 22 18.77 14.73 -10.97
CA ARG A 22 17.40 14.58 -10.46
C ARG A 22 16.53 14.09 -11.61
N LYS A 23 15.74 13.04 -11.39
CA LYS A 23 14.80 12.53 -12.41
C LYS A 23 13.84 13.66 -12.76
N ARG A 24 14.11 14.34 -13.88
CA ARG A 24 13.26 15.43 -14.38
C ARG A 24 12.00 14.79 -14.96
N HIS A 25 10.88 14.95 -14.27
CA HIS A 25 9.58 14.67 -14.87
C HIS A 25 9.33 15.73 -15.94
N LEU A 26 9.06 15.31 -17.18
CA LEU A 26 8.70 16.23 -18.26
C LEU A 26 7.26 16.71 -18.00
N SER A 27 6.98 18.00 -18.15
CA SER A 27 5.61 18.53 -18.00
C SER A 27 4.65 17.86 -18.98
N SER A 28 3.37 17.79 -18.63
CA SER A 28 2.31 17.23 -19.49
C SER A 28 2.32 17.88 -20.87
N ASP A 29 2.29 19.21 -20.91
CA ASP A 29 2.26 19.99 -22.16
C ASP A 29 3.51 19.75 -23.02
N SER A 30 4.67 19.56 -22.38
CA SER A 30 5.91 19.24 -23.09
C SER A 30 5.85 17.84 -23.71
N GLN A 31 5.19 16.88 -23.07
CA GLN A 31 4.96 15.55 -23.64
C GLN A 31 4.00 15.61 -24.82
N ASP A 32 2.97 16.46 -24.76
CA ASP A 32 2.03 16.71 -25.87
C ASP A 32 2.72 17.31 -27.10
N ILE A 33 3.63 18.27 -26.88
CA ILE A 33 4.43 18.85 -27.96
C ILE A 33 5.28 17.76 -28.63
N VAL A 34 5.95 16.90 -27.85
CA VAL A 34 6.76 15.79 -28.38
C VAL A 34 5.90 14.83 -29.21
N LEU A 35 4.71 14.48 -28.71
CA LEU A 35 3.78 13.59 -29.41
C LEU A 35 3.25 14.22 -30.72
N SER A 36 2.93 15.52 -30.70
CA SER A 36 2.48 16.27 -31.88
C SER A 36 3.56 16.33 -32.96
N VAL A 37 4.81 16.60 -32.58
CA VAL A 37 5.96 16.62 -33.50
C VAL A 37 6.19 15.23 -34.09
N TYR A 38 6.13 14.18 -33.27
CA TYR A 38 6.24 12.79 -33.74
C TYR A 38 5.16 12.43 -34.77
N ASN A 39 3.90 12.73 -34.48
CA ASN A 39 2.80 12.42 -35.40
C ASN A 39 2.92 13.17 -36.75
N LYS A 40 3.40 14.42 -36.72
CA LYS A 40 3.66 15.20 -37.94
C LYS A 40 4.80 14.62 -38.77
N LEU A 41 5.91 14.22 -38.13
CA LEU A 41 7.05 13.61 -38.81
C LEU A 41 6.72 12.22 -39.36
N LEU A 42 5.95 11.42 -38.61
CA LEU A 42 5.44 10.13 -39.07
C LEU A 42 4.63 10.27 -40.36
N LYS A 43 3.78 11.31 -40.44
CA LYS A 43 3.00 11.62 -41.64
C LYS A 43 3.86 12.07 -42.84
N ARG A 44 5.06 12.62 -42.60
CA ARG A 44 5.93 13.19 -43.64
C ARG A 44 6.97 12.21 -44.17
N MET A 45 7.62 11.43 -43.31
CA MET A 45 8.79 10.61 -43.65
C MET A 45 8.55 9.09 -43.52
N GLY A 46 7.43 8.66 -42.92
CA GLY A 46 7.16 7.25 -42.60
C GLY A 46 7.95 6.77 -41.38
N ASP A 47 7.92 5.48 -41.05
CA ASP A 47 8.38 4.96 -39.74
C ASP A 47 9.89 5.04 -39.48
N LYS A 48 10.71 5.16 -40.54
CA LYS A 48 12.16 5.08 -40.43
C LYS A 48 12.74 6.39 -39.91
N GLY A 49 13.38 6.34 -38.75
CA GLY A 49 14.20 7.45 -38.23
C GLY A 49 13.44 8.57 -37.50
N VAL A 50 12.10 8.56 -37.51
CA VAL A 50 11.23 9.59 -36.88
C VAL A 50 11.61 9.85 -35.43
N ILE A 51 11.93 8.80 -34.68
CA ILE A 51 12.27 8.90 -33.25
C ILE A 51 13.58 9.68 -33.04
N LYS A 52 14.53 9.55 -33.97
CA LYS A 52 15.82 10.25 -33.89
C LYS A 52 15.63 11.74 -34.21
N GLU A 53 14.88 12.04 -35.27
CA GLU A 53 14.61 13.42 -35.67
C GLU A 53 13.74 14.18 -34.67
N THR A 54 12.71 13.53 -34.10
CA THR A 54 11.91 14.11 -33.02
C THR A 54 12.76 14.44 -31.80
N SER A 55 13.73 13.57 -31.46
CA SER A 55 14.68 13.81 -30.37
C SER A 55 15.56 15.03 -30.64
N GLU A 56 16.04 15.18 -31.87
CA GLU A 56 16.85 16.32 -32.32
C GLU A 56 16.04 17.63 -32.29
N LEU A 57 14.80 17.62 -32.79
CA LEU A 57 13.94 18.81 -32.84
C LEU A 57 13.42 19.26 -31.48
N THR A 58 13.08 18.31 -30.59
CA THR A 58 12.49 18.62 -29.28
C THR A 58 13.53 18.72 -28.17
N ASN A 59 14.79 18.38 -28.47
CA ASN A 59 15.90 18.30 -27.51
C ASN A 59 15.56 17.42 -26.29
N VAL A 60 14.77 16.37 -26.52
CA VAL A 60 14.40 15.34 -25.53
C VAL A 60 15.15 14.07 -25.88
N PRO A 61 15.78 13.38 -24.93
CA PRO A 61 16.55 12.18 -25.23
C PRO A 61 15.68 11.07 -25.84
N ILE A 62 16.22 10.35 -26.82
CA ILE A 62 15.57 9.28 -27.59
C ILE A 62 14.75 8.33 -26.70
N ARG A 63 15.31 7.86 -25.57
CA ARG A 63 14.59 6.97 -24.64
C ARG A 63 13.30 7.57 -24.08
N THR A 64 13.31 8.87 -23.80
CA THR A 64 12.12 9.58 -23.30
C THR A 64 11.09 9.76 -24.41
N VAL A 65 11.53 10.05 -25.63
CA VAL A 65 10.64 10.09 -26.80
C VAL A 65 9.98 8.72 -27.02
N CYS A 66 10.77 7.62 -27.05
CA CYS A 66 10.22 6.26 -27.15
C CYS A 66 9.20 5.99 -26.04
N ARG A 67 9.52 6.35 -24.79
CA ARG A 67 8.61 6.17 -23.66
C ARG A 67 7.30 6.93 -23.83
N ILE A 68 7.35 8.18 -24.32
CA ILE A 68 6.16 9.00 -24.58
C ILE A 68 5.32 8.38 -25.70
N VAL A 69 5.95 7.99 -26.81
CA VAL A 69 5.28 7.37 -27.96
C VAL A 69 4.63 6.04 -27.57
N SER A 70 5.35 5.16 -26.87
CA SER A 70 4.82 3.87 -26.40
C SER A 70 3.74 4.04 -25.33
N ALA A 71 3.79 5.11 -24.53
CA ALA A 71 2.76 5.40 -23.54
C ALA A 71 1.49 5.99 -24.16
N GLY A 72 1.57 6.68 -25.31
CA GLY A 72 0.45 7.43 -25.90
C GLY A 72 0.12 8.71 -25.11
N SER A 73 -0.89 9.48 -25.55
CA SER A 73 -1.41 10.67 -24.84
C SER A 73 -2.14 10.23 -23.56
N ASN A 74 -1.39 9.71 -22.60
CA ASN A 74 -1.88 9.18 -21.33
C ASN A 74 -1.33 10.04 -20.19
N HIS A 75 -1.84 11.27 -20.15
CA HIS A 75 -1.56 12.29 -19.13
C HIS A 75 -2.19 11.98 -17.77
N LEU A 76 -3.03 10.96 -17.71
CA LEU A 76 -3.64 10.55 -16.45
C LEU A 76 -2.78 9.44 -15.85
N PRO A 77 -2.15 9.65 -14.67
CA PRO A 77 -1.55 8.55 -13.95
C PRO A 77 -2.65 7.48 -13.81
N ARG A 78 -2.38 6.26 -14.30
CA ARG A 78 -3.34 5.14 -14.28
C ARG A 78 -4.04 5.16 -12.93
N LYS A 79 -5.29 5.64 -12.89
CA LYS A 79 -6.03 5.78 -11.63
C LYS A 79 -6.06 4.37 -11.08
N ARG A 80 -5.36 4.13 -9.97
CA ARG A 80 -5.46 2.86 -9.26
C ARG A 80 -6.92 2.80 -8.85
N THR A 81 -7.70 1.99 -9.55
CA THR A 81 -9.07 1.72 -9.16
C THR A 81 -8.97 1.20 -7.75
N LYS A 82 -9.44 2.01 -6.78
CA LYS A 82 -9.53 1.58 -5.40
C LYS A 82 -10.44 0.37 -5.47
N ILE A 83 -9.90 -0.82 -5.21
CA ILE A 83 -10.67 -2.06 -5.28
C ILE A 83 -11.76 -1.89 -4.21
N SER A 84 -12.94 -1.47 -4.66
CA SER A 84 -14.10 -1.36 -3.81
C SER A 84 -14.45 -2.78 -3.42
N TYR A 85 -14.58 -3.04 -2.13
CA TYR A 85 -15.18 -4.28 -1.68
C TYR A 85 -16.57 -4.37 -2.35
N LYS A 86 -16.94 -5.56 -2.85
CA LYS A 86 -18.32 -5.82 -3.29
C LYS A 86 -19.25 -5.42 -2.14
N ARG A 87 -20.40 -4.83 -2.46
CA ARG A 87 -21.43 -4.56 -1.46
C ARG A 87 -21.81 -5.89 -0.82
N ILE A 88 -21.50 -6.04 0.46
CA ILE A 88 -21.85 -7.22 1.23
C ILE A 88 -23.29 -7.00 1.71
N ASP A 89 -24.12 -8.06 1.66
CA ASP A 89 -25.53 -7.97 2.02
C ASP A 89 -25.71 -7.81 3.54
N ASN A 90 -26.72 -7.04 3.94
CA ASN A 90 -27.03 -6.79 5.35
C ASN A 90 -27.25 -8.10 6.14
N PHE A 91 -27.79 -9.14 5.49
CA PHE A 91 -27.96 -10.45 6.12
C PHE A 91 -26.63 -11.08 6.53
N THR A 92 -25.64 -11.05 5.63
CA THR A 92 -24.30 -11.57 5.91
C THR A 92 -23.57 -10.74 6.96
N GLU A 93 -23.78 -9.42 6.99
CA GLU A 93 -23.27 -8.54 8.04
C GLU A 93 -23.83 -8.92 9.42
N GLU A 94 -25.13 -9.19 9.51
CA GLU A 94 -25.79 -9.59 10.75
C GLU A 94 -25.36 -10.99 11.20
N HIS A 95 -25.19 -11.92 10.26
CA HIS A 95 -24.66 -13.24 10.55
C HIS A 95 -23.24 -13.18 11.17
N VAL A 96 -22.36 -12.34 10.61
CA VAL A 96 -21.02 -12.10 11.19
C VAL A 96 -21.11 -11.47 12.58
N ARG A 97 -22.01 -10.50 12.79
CA ARG A 97 -22.19 -9.88 14.11
C ARG A 97 -22.64 -10.92 15.15
N ARG A 98 -23.62 -11.75 14.81
CA ARG A 98 -24.16 -12.80 15.70
C ARG A 98 -23.11 -13.83 16.07
N THR A 99 -22.30 -14.27 15.11
CA THR A 99 -21.21 -15.23 15.39
C THR A 99 -20.19 -14.66 16.37
N ILE A 100 -19.80 -13.38 16.23
CA ILE A 100 -18.90 -12.71 17.17
C ILE A 100 -19.52 -12.61 18.57
N TYR A 101 -20.80 -12.25 18.67
CA TYR A 101 -21.48 -12.20 19.97
C TYR A 101 -21.55 -13.56 20.65
N ASN A 102 -21.75 -14.64 19.89
CA ASN A 102 -21.68 -16.00 20.44
C ASN A 102 -20.30 -16.31 21.03
N PHE A 103 -19.20 -15.87 20.41
CA PHE A 103 -17.86 -16.01 21.00
C PHE A 103 -17.74 -15.28 22.34
N TYR A 104 -18.27 -14.06 22.44
CA TYR A 104 -18.26 -13.31 23.70
C TYR A 104 -19.12 -13.98 24.79
N LEU A 105 -20.29 -14.51 24.43
CA LEU A 105 -21.14 -15.27 25.37
C LEU A 105 -20.44 -16.52 25.91
N ASN A 106 -19.64 -17.18 25.07
CA ASN A 106 -18.85 -18.35 25.46
C ASN A 106 -17.53 -17.98 26.18
N ASN A 107 -17.30 -16.70 26.49
CA ASN A 107 -16.05 -16.18 27.05
C ASN A 107 -14.79 -16.49 26.23
N GLU A 108 -14.96 -16.79 24.94
CA GLU A 108 -13.86 -17.06 24.03
C GLU A 108 -13.39 -15.79 23.35
N ILE A 109 -12.07 -15.68 23.10
CA ILE A 109 -11.50 -14.54 22.37
C ILE A 109 -11.76 -14.73 20.86
N PRO A 110 -12.54 -13.85 20.21
CA PRO A 110 -12.84 -13.96 18.80
C PRO A 110 -11.66 -13.45 17.96
N THR A 111 -10.76 -14.36 17.60
CA THR A 111 -9.68 -14.06 16.64
C THR A 111 -10.21 -14.16 15.22
N LEU A 112 -9.60 -13.42 14.28
CA LEU A 112 -10.05 -13.41 12.87
C LEU A 112 -10.17 -14.83 12.30
N ARG A 113 -9.17 -15.68 12.55
CA ARG A 113 -9.15 -17.07 12.09
C ARG A 113 -10.25 -17.92 12.71
N LYS A 114 -10.52 -17.76 14.02
CA LYS A 114 -11.61 -18.48 14.70
C LYS A 114 -12.97 -18.07 14.16
N ILE A 115 -13.20 -16.77 13.99
CA ILE A 115 -14.44 -16.25 13.41
C ILE A 115 -14.62 -16.81 12.00
N TYR A 116 -13.57 -16.77 11.17
CA TYR A 116 -13.60 -17.29 9.81
C TYR A 116 -13.93 -18.80 9.78
N GLN A 117 -13.29 -19.61 10.62
CA GLN A 117 -13.57 -21.05 10.71
C GLN A 117 -15.00 -21.34 11.16
N SER A 118 -15.51 -20.62 12.16
CA SER A 118 -16.90 -20.78 12.61
C SER A 118 -17.92 -20.36 11.54
N LEU A 119 -17.63 -19.31 10.79
CA LEU A 119 -18.46 -18.86 9.67
C LEU A 119 -18.46 -19.86 8.50
N MET A 120 -17.33 -20.48 8.18
CA MET A 120 -17.26 -21.52 7.14
C MET A 120 -17.98 -22.81 7.54
N ARG A 121 -18.02 -23.14 8.84
CA ARG A 121 -18.71 -24.32 9.35
C ARG A 121 -20.23 -24.15 9.45
N SER A 122 -20.72 -22.92 9.53
CA SER A 122 -22.16 -22.64 9.62
C SER A 122 -22.87 -22.98 8.30
N GLU A 123 -24.11 -23.48 8.39
CA GLU A 123 -24.96 -23.80 7.23
C GLU A 123 -25.16 -22.62 6.27
N ALA A 124 -25.03 -21.39 6.77
CA ALA A 124 -25.16 -20.18 5.97
C ALA A 124 -23.95 -19.90 5.05
N GLY A 125 -22.85 -20.65 5.19
CA GLY A 125 -21.69 -20.64 4.27
C GLY A 125 -21.12 -19.25 3.95
N PHE A 126 -20.06 -18.83 4.63
CA PHE A 126 -19.40 -17.57 4.28
C PHE A 126 -18.55 -17.69 3.00
N GLU A 127 -19.05 -17.15 1.88
CA GLU A 127 -18.42 -17.25 0.55
C GLU A 127 -17.19 -16.37 0.34
N TYR A 128 -16.91 -15.45 1.27
CA TYR A 128 -15.84 -14.46 1.10
C TYR A 128 -14.53 -14.91 1.74
N SER A 129 -13.41 -14.38 1.24
CA SER A 129 -12.08 -14.63 1.82
C SER A 129 -11.90 -14.10 3.26
N GLU A 130 -10.88 -14.58 3.96
CA GLU A 130 -10.49 -14.06 5.28
C GLU A 130 -10.12 -12.57 5.24
N THR A 131 -9.48 -12.10 4.16
CA THR A 131 -9.13 -10.68 4.00
C THR A 131 -10.35 -9.77 3.88
N THR A 132 -11.42 -10.28 3.24
CA THR A 132 -12.70 -9.59 3.13
C THR A 132 -13.44 -9.55 4.47
N LEU A 133 -13.37 -10.64 5.26
CA LEU A 133 -13.90 -10.65 6.64
C LEU A 133 -13.22 -9.58 7.50
N TRP A 134 -11.88 -9.47 7.45
CA TRP A 134 -11.15 -8.44 8.19
C TRP A 134 -11.60 -7.01 7.84
N ARG A 135 -11.83 -6.73 6.55
CA ARG A 135 -12.37 -5.43 6.10
C ARG A 135 -13.79 -5.21 6.58
N LEU A 136 -14.64 -6.24 6.53
CA LEU A 136 -16.01 -6.19 7.00
C LEU A 136 -16.07 -5.92 8.51
N LEU A 137 -15.22 -6.57 9.31
CA LEU A 137 -15.13 -6.33 10.75
C LEU A 137 -14.81 -4.87 11.07
N LYS A 138 -13.87 -4.26 10.33
CA LYS A 138 -13.57 -2.83 10.44
C LYS A 138 -14.76 -1.96 10.06
N LYS A 139 -15.51 -2.32 9.03
CA LYS A 139 -16.73 -1.60 8.59
C LYS A 139 -17.83 -1.67 9.66
N LEU A 140 -17.98 -2.82 10.32
CA LEU A 140 -18.95 -3.03 11.42
C LEU A 140 -18.55 -2.31 12.72
N GLY A 141 -17.36 -1.70 12.79
CA GLY A 141 -16.88 -0.94 13.94
C GLY A 141 -16.04 -1.75 14.93
N PHE A 142 -15.74 -3.02 14.64
CA PHE A 142 -14.85 -3.82 15.49
C PHE A 142 -13.39 -3.36 15.37
N LYS A 143 -12.72 -3.26 16.52
CA LYS A 143 -11.31 -2.91 16.62
C LYS A 143 -10.51 -4.10 17.15
N TYR A 144 -9.35 -4.33 16.55
CA TYR A 144 -8.41 -5.33 17.05
C TYR A 144 -7.60 -4.72 18.20
N GLY A 145 -7.61 -5.39 19.33
CA GLY A 145 -6.77 -5.08 20.49
C GLY A 145 -5.93 -6.29 20.86
N LYS A 146 -4.83 -6.05 21.57
CA LYS A 146 -4.13 -7.13 22.28
C LYS A 146 -4.97 -7.47 23.50
N SER A 147 -5.40 -8.73 23.63
CA SER A 147 -5.97 -9.21 24.88
C SER A 147 -4.79 -9.59 25.78
N ASP A 148 -4.73 -9.06 26.99
CA ASP A 148 -3.87 -9.65 28.02
C ASP A 148 -4.49 -11.00 28.40
N GLU A 149 -3.70 -12.07 28.30
CA GLU A 149 -4.12 -13.44 28.63
C GLU A 149 -4.17 -13.68 30.13
N ARG A 150 -3.73 -12.70 30.94
CA ARG A 150 -3.81 -12.69 32.41
C ARG A 150 -5.23 -12.46 32.92
N ARG A 151 -6.20 -13.23 32.40
CA ARG A 151 -7.55 -13.29 32.92
C ARG A 151 -7.62 -14.26 34.09
N THR A 152 -6.99 -13.89 35.18
CA THR A 152 -7.63 -14.10 36.48
C THR A 152 -8.07 -12.72 36.92
N VAL A 153 -9.37 -12.44 36.82
CA VAL A 153 -9.98 -11.36 37.60
C VAL A 153 -9.91 -11.83 39.04
N MET A 154 -8.72 -11.78 39.64
CA MET A 154 -8.59 -11.85 41.08
C MET A 154 -9.19 -10.57 41.61
N GLU A 155 -10.08 -10.69 42.59
CA GLU A 155 -10.49 -9.53 43.38
C GLU A 155 -9.23 -8.76 43.79
N SER A 156 -9.23 -7.43 43.60
CA SER A 156 -8.11 -6.60 44.06
C SER A 156 -7.84 -6.94 45.54
N PRO A 157 -6.58 -7.05 46.00
CA PRO A 157 -6.28 -7.35 47.40
C PRO A 157 -6.99 -6.41 48.38
N ARG A 158 -7.22 -5.16 47.98
CA ARG A 158 -8.02 -4.19 48.74
C ARG A 158 -9.48 -4.60 48.90
N LEU A 159 -10.11 -5.15 47.86
CA LEU A 159 -11.49 -5.62 47.88
C LEU A 159 -11.64 -6.87 48.75
N LEU A 160 -10.67 -7.78 48.71
CA LEU A 160 -10.61 -8.94 49.59
C LEU A 160 -10.58 -8.53 51.07
N LEU A 161 -9.70 -7.58 51.43
CA LEU A 161 -9.63 -7.04 52.79
C LEU A 161 -10.92 -6.35 53.23
N LEU A 162 -11.58 -5.60 52.34
CA LEU A 162 -12.86 -4.94 52.64
C LEU A 162 -13.97 -5.97 52.88
N ARG A 163 -14.00 -7.04 52.08
CA ARG A 163 -14.96 -8.13 52.25
C ARG A 163 -14.74 -8.89 53.56
N GLU A 164 -13.49 -9.17 53.88
CA GLU A 164 -13.12 -9.85 55.13
C GLU A 164 -13.54 -9.01 56.34
N LYS A 165 -13.27 -7.69 56.32
CA LYS A 165 -13.74 -6.75 57.33
C LYS A 165 -15.27 -6.74 57.46
N PHE A 166 -15.98 -6.63 56.34
CA PHE A 166 -17.44 -6.60 56.32
C PHE A 166 -18.06 -7.89 56.88
N ILE A 167 -17.52 -9.05 56.52
CA ILE A 167 -17.99 -10.34 57.06
C ILE A 167 -17.72 -10.44 58.56
N ASN A 168 -16.56 -9.96 59.02
CA ASN A 168 -16.22 -9.93 60.44
C ASN A 168 -17.06 -8.92 61.25
N GLU A 169 -17.58 -7.85 60.64
CA GLU A 169 -18.48 -6.89 61.29
C GLU A 169 -19.92 -7.44 61.46
N ILE A 170 -20.37 -8.30 60.55
CA ILE A 170 -21.72 -8.87 60.59
C ILE A 170 -21.79 -10.13 61.46
N ARG A 171 -20.64 -10.77 61.70
CA ARG A 171 -20.53 -12.03 62.44
C ARG A 171 -20.35 -11.80 63.94
#